data_AF-A0A1Z9SZQ7-F1
#
_entry.id   AF-A0A1Z9SZQ7-F1
#
_cell.length_a   1.000
_cell.length_b   1.000
_cell.length_c   1.000
_cell.angle_alpha   90.00
_cell.angle_beta   90.00
_cell.angle_gamma   90.00
#
_symmetry.space_group_name_H-M   'P 1'
#
loop_
_entity.id
_entity.type
_entity.pdbx_description
1 polymer ?
#
loop_
_entity_poly.entity_id
_entity_poly.type
_entity_poly.pdbx_seq_one_letter_code
_entity_poly.pdbx_strand_id
1 'polypeptide(L)'
;MVTKKNKNYIKILFLSLISFSTILSIYYINTADEDETEDESSYLKSEICYYALNGIIADHHYHLQLNITIEDERIEIPMNIGFERDSEGNTIFLHPIHTYDNSGRIHVETTKNATAELGFFFEIWGKDFSSSKILNFTSNEDYSVNMFLNGEQVDTFEKTVLEPYSFIEIFYTKNN
;
A
#
# COMPACT_ATOMS: atom_id res chain seq x y z
N MET A 1 30.02 61.93 11.80
CA MET A 1 28.94 62.55 11.00
C MET A 1 28.74 61.71 9.73
N VAL A 2 27.89 60.68 9.79
CA VAL A 2 27.58 59.86 8.60
C VAL A 2 26.75 60.72 7.65
N THR A 3 27.30 61.04 6.48
CA THR A 3 26.65 61.90 5.50
C THR A 3 25.36 61.24 5.00
N LYS A 4 24.31 62.05 4.79
CA LYS A 4 22.93 61.63 4.42
C LYS A 4 22.90 60.65 3.23
N LYS A 5 23.91 60.70 2.35
CA LYS A 5 24.14 59.80 1.22
C LYS A 5 24.40 58.34 1.65
N ASN A 6 25.25 58.12 2.66
CA ASN A 6 25.60 56.77 3.15
C ASN A 6 24.43 56.06 3.84
N LYS A 7 23.55 56.81 4.52
CA LYS A 7 22.34 56.27 5.13
C LYS A 7 21.33 55.76 4.10
N ASN A 8 21.27 56.39 2.92
CA ASN A 8 20.41 55.96 1.82
C ASN A 8 20.96 54.69 1.15
N TYR A 9 22.28 54.57 0.96
CA TYR A 9 22.88 53.34 0.43
C TYR A 9 22.68 52.15 1.38
N ILE A 10 22.84 52.36 2.69
CA ILE A 10 22.59 51.31 3.70
C ILE A 10 21.12 50.87 3.69
N LYS A 11 20.17 51.81 3.54
CA LYS A 11 18.76 51.45 3.42
C LYS A 11 18.46 50.66 2.15
N ILE A 12 19.02 51.07 1.01
CA ILE A 12 18.83 50.34 -0.26
C ILE A 12 19.42 48.93 -0.15
N LEU A 13 20.61 48.78 0.45
CA LEU A 13 21.24 47.48 0.70
C LEU A 13 20.37 46.58 1.60
N PHE A 14 19.83 47.13 2.69
CA PHE A 14 18.93 46.39 3.59
C PHE A 14 17.64 45.97 2.89
N LEU A 15 17.02 46.84 2.08
CA LEU A 15 15.81 46.50 1.34
C LEU A 15 16.07 45.40 0.29
N SER A 16 17.22 45.42 -0.40
CA SER A 16 17.57 44.37 -1.35
C SER A 16 17.82 43.01 -0.68
N LEU A 17 18.42 43.00 0.51
CA LEU A 17 18.67 41.77 1.28
C LEU A 17 17.35 41.13 1.76
N ILE A 18 16.41 41.94 2.22
CA ILE A 18 15.08 41.46 2.63
C ILE A 18 14.33 40.89 1.42
N SER A 19 14.34 41.60 0.29
CA SER A 19 13.71 41.15 -0.95
C SER A 19 14.31 39.82 -1.45
N PHE A 20 15.63 39.68 -1.39
CA PHE A 20 16.31 38.45 -1.79
C PHE A 20 15.96 37.29 -0.86
N SER A 21 15.93 37.51 0.45
CA SER A 21 15.55 36.51 1.45
C SER A 21 14.10 36.03 1.25
N THR A 22 13.16 36.94 0.97
CA THR A 22 11.76 36.57 0.70
C THR A 22 11.61 35.77 -0.58
N ILE A 23 12.34 36.15 -1.65
CA ILE A 23 12.30 35.42 -2.93
C ILE A 23 12.90 34.03 -2.75
N LEU A 24 14.02 33.92 -2.02
CA LEU A 24 14.65 32.65 -1.72
C LEU A 24 13.77 31.75 -0.85
N SER A 25 13.09 32.32 0.15
CA SER A 25 12.14 31.57 0.99
C SER A 25 10.91 31.09 0.20
N ILE A 26 10.38 31.90 -0.71
CA ILE A 26 9.30 31.50 -1.63
C ILE A 26 9.78 30.42 -2.60
N TYR A 27 11.01 30.54 -3.10
CA TYR A 27 11.62 29.52 -3.95
C TYR A 27 11.75 28.18 -3.20
N TYR A 28 12.24 28.20 -1.96
CA TYR A 28 12.30 26.99 -1.13
C TYR A 28 10.93 26.42 -0.82
N ILE A 29 9.92 27.25 -0.52
CA ILE A 29 8.55 26.76 -0.29
C ILE A 29 7.94 26.15 -1.56
N ASN A 30 8.19 26.72 -2.74
CA ASN A 30 7.69 26.17 -4.01
C ASN A 30 8.52 24.99 -4.53
N THR A 31 9.75 24.80 -4.03
CA THR A 31 10.61 23.64 -4.39
C THR A 31 10.47 22.51 -3.36
N ALA A 32 9.84 22.76 -2.21
CA ALA A 32 9.61 21.77 -1.17
C ALA A 32 8.44 20.79 -1.47
N ASP A 33 7.76 20.96 -2.61
CA ASP A 33 6.67 20.08 -3.07
C ASP A 33 7.12 19.10 -4.18
N GLU A 34 8.42 18.82 -4.33
CA GLU A 34 8.89 17.70 -5.16
C GLU A 34 9.02 16.43 -4.31
N ASP A 35 7.90 15.69 -4.30
CA ASP A 35 7.75 14.25 -4.10
C ASP A 35 8.67 13.59 -3.06
N GLU A 36 8.12 13.42 -1.85
CA GLU A 36 8.34 12.15 -1.15
C GLU A 36 7.68 11.07 -2.03
N THR A 37 8.43 10.52 -2.99
CA THR A 37 8.11 9.21 -3.53
C THR A 37 8.26 8.23 -2.37
N GLU A 38 7.18 8.05 -1.61
CA GLU A 38 6.93 6.81 -0.89
C GLU A 38 7.19 5.71 -1.91
N ASP A 39 8.18 4.87 -1.64
CA ASP A 39 8.64 3.79 -2.51
C ASP A 39 7.43 2.88 -2.79
N GLU A 40 6.66 3.23 -3.84
CA GLU A 40 5.48 2.49 -4.26
C GLU A 40 5.99 1.08 -4.51
N SER A 41 5.68 0.20 -3.56
CA SER A 41 6.16 -1.18 -3.54
C SER A 41 6.08 -1.73 -4.96
N SER A 42 7.16 -2.35 -5.46
CA SER A 42 7.23 -2.83 -6.85
C SER A 42 6.03 -3.73 -7.29
N TYR A 43 5.26 -4.20 -6.31
CA TYR A 43 4.00 -4.92 -6.49
C TYR A 43 2.79 -4.03 -6.82
N LEU A 44 2.74 -2.78 -6.35
CA LEU A 44 1.61 -1.90 -6.58
C LEU A 44 1.45 -1.59 -8.08
N LYS A 45 2.53 -1.48 -8.86
CA LYS A 45 2.46 -1.35 -10.32
C LYS A 45 3.57 -2.13 -11.05
N SER A 46 3.36 -3.42 -11.29
CA SER A 46 4.29 -4.24 -12.09
C SER A 46 3.98 -4.16 -13.60
N GLU A 47 5.01 -4.23 -14.45
CA GLU A 47 4.81 -4.29 -15.91
C GLU A 47 4.13 -5.60 -16.36
N ILE A 48 4.37 -6.71 -15.64
CA ILE A 48 3.73 -8.02 -15.91
C ILE A 48 2.22 -7.89 -15.92
N CYS A 49 1.67 -7.06 -15.04
CA CYS A 49 0.25 -6.86 -14.86
C CYS A 49 -0.43 -6.11 -15.99
N TYR A 50 0.24 -5.08 -16.52
CA TYR A 50 -0.21 -4.41 -17.74
C TYR A 50 -0.25 -5.40 -18.91
N TYR A 51 0.74 -6.27 -18.98
CA TYR A 51 0.84 -7.31 -19.99
C TYR A 51 -0.20 -8.42 -19.81
N ALA A 52 -0.50 -8.85 -18.59
CA ALA A 52 -1.55 -9.82 -18.26
C ALA A 52 -2.93 -9.37 -18.74
N LEU A 53 -3.27 -8.09 -18.50
CA LEU A 53 -4.50 -7.48 -19.02
C LEU A 53 -4.57 -7.53 -20.57
N ASN A 54 -3.41 -7.43 -21.23
CA ASN A 54 -3.28 -7.50 -22.68
C ASN A 54 -3.02 -8.93 -23.22
N GLY A 55 -3.17 -9.97 -22.39
CA GLY A 55 -3.08 -11.36 -22.80
C GLY A 55 -1.66 -11.94 -22.87
N ILE A 56 -0.67 -11.28 -22.26
CA ILE A 56 0.69 -11.81 -22.12
C ILE A 56 0.80 -12.57 -20.79
N ILE A 57 1.48 -13.71 -20.82
CA ILE A 57 1.54 -14.66 -19.71
C ILE A 57 2.61 -14.21 -18.70
N ALA A 58 2.25 -14.18 -17.41
CA ALA A 58 3.19 -13.98 -16.32
C ALA A 58 4.17 -15.16 -16.18
N ASP A 59 5.40 -14.91 -15.74
CA ASP A 59 6.39 -15.98 -15.52
C ASP A 59 5.88 -17.02 -14.51
N HIS A 60 5.22 -16.54 -13.45
CA HIS A 60 4.57 -17.37 -12.45
C HIS A 60 3.12 -16.97 -12.27
N HIS A 61 2.23 -17.96 -12.28
CA HIS A 61 0.82 -17.82 -11.96
C HIS A 61 0.40 -18.93 -11.01
N TYR A 62 -0.07 -18.57 -9.83
CA TYR A 62 -0.56 -19.54 -8.86
C TYR A 62 -1.67 -18.94 -8.00
N HIS A 63 -2.40 -19.82 -7.32
CA HIS A 63 -3.54 -19.45 -6.48
C HIS A 63 -3.36 -19.99 -5.07
N LEU A 64 -3.92 -19.27 -4.11
CA LEU A 64 -4.06 -19.69 -2.72
C LEU A 64 -5.46 -19.33 -2.20
N GLN A 65 -5.78 -19.78 -1.01
CA GLN A 65 -7.06 -19.49 -0.36
C GLN A 65 -6.84 -18.66 0.91
N LEU A 66 -7.60 -17.56 1.04
CA LEU A 66 -7.70 -16.76 2.25
C LEU A 66 -9.12 -16.86 2.81
N ASN A 67 -9.22 -17.12 4.11
CA ASN A 67 -10.46 -17.02 4.86
C ASN A 67 -10.26 -16.10 6.06
N ILE A 68 -11.23 -15.21 6.29
CA ILE A 68 -11.27 -14.33 7.45
C ILE A 68 -12.55 -14.63 8.21
N THR A 69 -12.43 -14.82 9.51
CA THR A 69 -13.57 -15.03 10.42
C THR A 69 -13.48 -14.02 11.55
N ILE A 70 -14.55 -13.26 11.77
CA ILE A 70 -14.66 -12.29 12.85
C ILE A 70 -15.78 -12.76 13.77
N GLU A 71 -15.47 -13.06 15.03
CA GLU A 71 -16.47 -13.49 16.03
C GLU A 71 -17.41 -14.58 15.51
N ASP A 72 -16.84 -15.66 14.95
CA ASP A 72 -17.54 -16.81 14.33
C ASP A 72 -18.28 -16.52 13.01
N GLU A 73 -18.26 -15.28 12.51
CA GLU A 73 -18.82 -14.92 11.20
C GLU A 73 -17.74 -14.86 10.12
N ARG A 74 -17.90 -15.66 9.06
CA ARG A 74 -17.01 -15.63 7.90
C ARG A 74 -17.24 -14.34 7.10
N ILE A 75 -16.16 -13.61 6.87
CA ILE A 75 -16.15 -12.41 6.03
C ILE A 75 -15.91 -12.80 4.57
N GLU A 76 -16.75 -12.26 3.69
CA GLU A 76 -16.57 -12.37 2.25
C GLU A 76 -15.37 -11.54 1.81
N ILE A 77 -14.47 -12.14 1.03
CA ILE A 77 -13.42 -11.41 0.32
C ILE A 77 -14.05 -10.89 -0.98
N PRO A 78 -14.10 -9.57 -1.25
CA PRO A 78 -14.69 -9.04 -2.47
C PRO A 78 -14.05 -9.57 -3.75
N MET A 79 -14.86 -9.69 -4.80
CA MET A 79 -14.36 -9.83 -6.16
C MET A 79 -13.70 -8.54 -6.64
N ASN A 80 -12.83 -8.65 -7.64
CA ASN A 80 -12.13 -7.54 -8.30
C ASN A 80 -11.20 -6.72 -7.39
N ILE A 81 -10.71 -7.30 -6.28
CA ILE A 81 -9.56 -6.68 -5.59
C ILE A 81 -8.39 -6.66 -6.54
N GLY A 82 -7.69 -5.54 -6.62
CA GLY A 82 -6.58 -5.36 -7.55
C GLY A 82 -7.00 -4.97 -8.97
N PHE A 83 -8.26 -4.61 -9.23
CA PHE A 83 -8.67 -4.08 -10.53
C PHE A 83 -8.79 -2.56 -10.47
N GLU A 84 -7.89 -1.87 -11.16
CA GLU A 84 -8.05 -0.43 -11.40
C GLU A 84 -8.90 -0.20 -12.65
N ARG A 85 -9.83 0.74 -12.55
CA ARG A 85 -10.78 1.05 -13.62
C ARG A 85 -10.76 2.52 -13.98
N ASP A 86 -10.95 2.81 -15.26
CA ASP A 86 -11.19 4.18 -15.72
C ASP A 86 -12.61 4.66 -15.36
N SER A 87 -12.93 5.91 -15.73
CA SER A 87 -14.25 6.50 -15.51
C SER A 87 -15.39 5.83 -16.27
N GLU A 88 -15.07 5.04 -17.30
CA GLU A 88 -16.04 4.29 -18.11
C GLU A 88 -16.25 2.87 -17.55
N GLY A 89 -15.47 2.49 -16.53
CA GLY A 89 -15.53 1.19 -15.86
C GLY A 89 -14.67 0.11 -16.53
N ASN A 90 -13.87 0.46 -17.54
CA ASN A 90 -12.93 -0.47 -18.17
C ASN A 90 -11.74 -0.69 -17.25
N THR A 91 -11.28 -1.93 -17.16
CA THR A 91 -10.05 -2.24 -16.41
C THR A 91 -8.86 -1.70 -17.18
N ILE A 92 -8.07 -0.85 -16.52
CA ILE A 92 -6.86 -0.23 -17.09
C ILE A 92 -5.58 -0.83 -16.50
N PHE A 93 -5.69 -1.43 -15.31
CA PHE A 93 -4.60 -2.12 -14.65
C PHE A 93 -5.13 -3.23 -13.74
N LEU A 94 -4.36 -4.30 -13.60
CA LEU A 94 -4.68 -5.45 -12.77
C LEU A 94 -3.48 -5.79 -11.89
N HIS A 95 -3.52 -5.51 -10.60
CA HIS A 95 -2.40 -5.74 -9.68
C HIS A 95 -1.93 -7.22 -9.68
N PRO A 96 -0.64 -7.49 -9.36
CA PRO A 96 -0.07 -8.84 -9.35
C PRO A 96 -0.79 -9.79 -8.40
N ILE A 97 -1.40 -9.23 -7.35
CA ILE A 97 -2.17 -9.96 -6.37
C ILE A 97 -3.61 -9.47 -6.46
N HIS A 98 -4.55 -10.34 -6.86
CA HIS A 98 -5.92 -9.94 -7.17
C HIS A 98 -6.95 -11.07 -6.95
N THR A 99 -8.24 -10.74 -7.03
CA THR A 99 -9.35 -11.70 -6.96
C THR A 99 -10.28 -11.57 -8.16
N TYR A 100 -10.71 -12.71 -8.72
CA TYR A 100 -11.75 -12.73 -9.78
C TYR A 100 -13.15 -13.00 -9.23
N ASP A 101 -13.26 -13.60 -8.05
CA ASP A 101 -14.53 -13.94 -7.41
C ASP A 101 -14.47 -13.62 -5.92
N ASN A 102 -15.56 -13.94 -5.21
CA ASN A 102 -15.72 -13.66 -3.80
C ASN A 102 -15.43 -14.85 -2.88
N SER A 103 -14.82 -15.92 -3.40
CA SER A 103 -14.57 -17.15 -2.64
C SER A 103 -13.42 -17.03 -1.64
N GLY A 104 -12.60 -15.98 -1.77
CA GLY A 104 -11.31 -15.83 -1.08
C GLY A 104 -10.13 -16.48 -1.80
N ARG A 105 -10.33 -16.94 -3.05
CA ARG A 105 -9.22 -17.36 -3.92
C ARG A 105 -8.42 -16.14 -4.37
N ILE A 106 -7.16 -16.07 -3.93
CA ILE A 106 -6.22 -15.03 -4.33
C ILE A 106 -5.36 -15.55 -5.48
N HIS A 107 -5.23 -14.73 -6.51
CA HIS A 107 -4.37 -14.96 -7.66
C HIS A 107 -3.07 -14.18 -7.48
N VAL A 108 -1.94 -14.82 -7.77
CA VAL A 108 -0.62 -14.19 -7.75
C VAL A 108 0.04 -14.40 -9.12
N GLU A 109 0.41 -13.29 -9.75
CA GLU A 109 1.02 -13.22 -11.08
C GLU A 109 2.29 -12.36 -11.03
N THR A 110 3.46 -13.00 -10.97
CA THR A 110 4.72 -12.31 -10.66
C THR A 110 5.88 -12.74 -11.56
N THR A 111 7.00 -12.00 -11.51
CA THR A 111 8.28 -12.47 -12.08
C THR A 111 8.81 -13.64 -11.24
N LYS A 112 9.70 -14.45 -11.80
CA LYS A 112 10.33 -15.59 -11.12
C LYS A 112 11.01 -15.30 -9.78
N ASN A 113 11.50 -14.07 -9.56
CA ASN A 113 12.27 -13.72 -8.36
C ASN A 113 11.49 -12.83 -7.39
N ALA A 114 10.20 -12.61 -7.63
CA ALA A 114 9.37 -11.75 -6.80
C ALA A 114 8.68 -12.56 -5.69
N THR A 115 8.77 -12.05 -4.45
CA THR A 115 8.10 -12.55 -3.25
C THR A 115 6.81 -11.78 -2.99
N ALA A 116 5.66 -12.43 -3.13
CA ALA A 116 4.37 -11.86 -2.72
C ALA A 116 4.13 -12.12 -1.23
N GLU A 117 3.84 -11.08 -0.46
CA GLU A 117 3.47 -11.16 0.95
C GLU A 117 1.98 -10.84 1.15
N LEU A 118 1.38 -11.39 2.20
CA LEU A 118 -0.04 -11.19 2.52
C LEU A 118 -0.38 -9.71 2.78
N GLY A 119 0.55 -8.94 3.35
CA GLY A 119 0.38 -7.49 3.56
C GLY A 119 0.08 -6.75 2.25
N PHE A 120 0.78 -7.07 1.16
CA PHE A 120 0.54 -6.45 -0.15
C PHE A 120 -0.89 -6.70 -0.65
N PHE A 121 -1.47 -7.87 -0.37
CA PHE A 121 -2.87 -8.12 -0.72
C PHE A 121 -3.82 -7.17 0.01
N PHE A 122 -3.59 -6.96 1.31
CA PHE A 122 -4.41 -6.06 2.12
C PHE A 122 -4.23 -4.59 1.75
N GLU A 123 -3.00 -4.18 1.39
CA GLU A 123 -2.72 -2.86 0.82
C GLU A 123 -3.47 -2.64 -0.50
N ILE A 124 -3.40 -3.59 -1.44
CA ILE A 124 -4.14 -3.55 -2.71
C ILE A 124 -5.66 -3.52 -2.47
N TRP A 125 -6.14 -4.21 -1.44
CA TRP A 125 -7.54 -4.18 -1.02
C TRP A 125 -7.92 -2.87 -0.30
N GLY A 126 -6.96 -2.09 0.19
CA GLY A 126 -7.20 -0.90 1.00
C GLY A 126 -7.78 -1.22 2.38
N LYS A 127 -7.30 -2.29 3.01
CA LYS A 127 -7.71 -2.74 4.34
C LYS A 127 -6.52 -2.89 5.26
N ASP A 128 -6.71 -2.56 6.53
CA ASP A 128 -5.66 -2.75 7.53
C ASP A 128 -5.51 -4.23 7.88
N PHE A 129 -4.26 -4.68 7.94
CA PHE A 129 -3.92 -6.00 8.44
C PHE A 129 -2.56 -5.99 9.13
N SER A 130 -2.53 -6.50 10.36
CA SER A 130 -1.32 -6.66 11.16
C SER A 130 -1.52 -7.74 12.22
N SER A 131 -0.48 -7.99 13.02
CA SER A 131 -0.57 -8.86 14.20
C SER A 131 -1.63 -8.43 15.22
N SER A 132 -2.06 -7.17 15.19
CA SER A 132 -3.04 -6.63 16.15
C SER A 132 -4.30 -6.09 15.49
N LYS A 133 -4.39 -6.07 14.15
CA LYS A 133 -5.51 -5.47 13.43
C LYS A 133 -5.91 -6.30 12.22
N ILE A 134 -7.21 -6.43 11.99
CA ILE A 134 -7.77 -7.02 10.77
C ILE A 134 -9.02 -6.26 10.37
N LEU A 135 -9.02 -5.70 9.15
CA LEU A 135 -10.07 -4.80 8.68
C LEU A 135 -10.24 -3.62 9.65
N ASN A 136 -11.42 -3.49 10.27
CA ASN A 136 -11.73 -2.44 11.24
C ASN A 136 -11.61 -2.91 12.70
N PHE A 137 -11.14 -4.14 12.95
CA PHE A 137 -11.08 -4.75 14.27
C PHE A 137 -9.66 -4.69 14.82
N THR A 138 -9.52 -4.17 16.05
CA THR A 138 -8.22 -4.02 16.73
C THR A 138 -8.21 -4.84 18.00
N SER A 139 -7.18 -5.67 18.15
CA SER A 139 -6.95 -6.50 19.32
C SER A 139 -6.84 -5.66 20.59
N ASN A 140 -7.29 -6.22 21.71
CA ASN A 140 -7.27 -5.58 23.03
C ASN A 140 -7.23 -6.67 24.13
N GLU A 141 -7.53 -6.30 25.38
CA GLU A 141 -7.52 -7.24 26.51
C GLU A 141 -8.51 -8.42 26.31
N ASP A 142 -9.62 -8.18 25.63
CA ASP A 142 -10.70 -9.14 25.43
C ASP A 142 -10.63 -9.85 24.06
N TYR A 143 -9.88 -9.35 23.08
CA TYR A 143 -9.87 -9.86 21.71
C TYR A 143 -8.48 -9.95 21.09
N SER A 144 -8.25 -10.97 20.26
CA SER A 144 -6.99 -11.19 19.54
C SER A 144 -7.20 -11.53 18.07
N VAL A 145 -6.20 -11.17 17.26
CA VAL A 145 -6.03 -11.65 15.88
C VAL A 145 -5.12 -12.87 15.90
N ASN A 146 -5.62 -14.01 15.42
CA ASN A 146 -4.88 -15.26 15.29
C ASN A 146 -4.82 -15.65 13.81
N MET A 147 -3.68 -16.16 13.37
CA MET A 147 -3.51 -16.57 11.97
C MET A 147 -2.92 -17.97 11.88
N PHE A 148 -3.43 -18.73 10.91
CA PHE A 148 -3.00 -20.08 10.59
C PHE A 148 -2.60 -20.18 9.13
N LEU A 149 -1.50 -20.86 8.87
CA LEU A 149 -1.04 -21.24 7.54
C LEU A 149 -1.09 -22.77 7.45
N ASN A 150 -1.95 -23.29 6.57
CA ASN A 150 -2.17 -24.72 6.39
C ASN A 150 -2.53 -25.45 7.70
N GLY A 151 -3.27 -24.78 8.58
CA GLY A 151 -3.70 -25.30 9.89
C GLY A 151 -2.67 -25.16 11.02
N GLU A 152 -1.46 -24.66 10.74
CA GLU A 152 -0.46 -24.35 11.77
C GLU A 152 -0.52 -22.86 12.15
N GLN A 153 -0.53 -22.56 13.44
CA GLN A 153 -0.54 -21.17 13.92
C GLN A 153 0.80 -20.49 13.60
N VAL A 154 0.73 -19.29 13.02
CA VAL A 154 1.91 -18.51 12.60
C VAL A 154 1.82 -17.07 13.12
N ASP A 155 2.98 -16.44 13.30
CA ASP A 155 3.13 -15.06 13.76
C ASP A 155 3.74 -14.12 12.70
N THR A 156 3.79 -14.57 11.45
CA THR A 156 4.35 -13.81 10.32
C THR A 156 3.41 -12.69 9.84
N PHE A 157 2.10 -12.82 10.06
CA PHE A 157 1.03 -11.88 9.68
C PHE A 157 1.22 -11.29 8.28
N GLU A 158 1.28 -9.97 8.18
CA GLU A 158 1.53 -9.17 6.97
C GLU A 158 2.76 -9.63 6.18
N LYS A 159 3.77 -10.22 6.82
CA LYS A 159 4.98 -10.75 6.17
C LYS A 159 4.88 -12.21 5.72
N THR A 160 3.69 -12.80 5.77
CA THR A 160 3.49 -14.18 5.33
C THR A 160 3.63 -14.25 3.82
N VAL A 161 4.61 -15.02 3.36
CA VAL A 161 4.80 -15.29 1.93
C VAL A 161 3.62 -16.09 1.39
N LEU A 162 3.07 -15.62 0.28
CA LEU A 162 1.97 -16.27 -0.43
C LEU A 162 2.53 -17.42 -1.27
N GLU A 163 2.32 -18.64 -0.78
CA GLU A 163 2.79 -19.87 -1.44
C GLU A 163 1.68 -20.51 -2.31
N PRO A 164 2.03 -21.22 -3.40
CA PRO A 164 1.05 -21.95 -4.20
C PRO A 164 0.24 -22.94 -3.36
N TYR A 165 -1.08 -22.93 -3.56
CA TYR A 165 -2.04 -23.84 -2.92
C TYR A 165 -2.10 -23.76 -1.38
N SER A 166 -1.52 -22.72 -0.77
CA SER A 166 -1.63 -22.53 0.68
C SER A 166 -3.06 -22.15 1.10
N PHE A 167 -3.40 -22.48 2.34
CA PHE A 167 -4.65 -22.08 2.98
C PHE A 167 -4.33 -21.19 4.17
N ILE A 168 -4.75 -19.94 4.11
CA ILE A 168 -4.54 -18.95 5.16
C ILE A 168 -5.88 -18.68 5.85
N GLU A 169 -5.89 -18.80 7.17
CA GLU A 169 -7.05 -18.49 7.99
C GLU A 169 -6.69 -17.41 8.99
N ILE A 170 -7.48 -16.34 9.03
CA ILE A 170 -7.33 -15.25 9.99
C ILE A 170 -8.60 -15.21 10.84
N PHE A 171 -8.42 -15.20 12.16
CA PHE A 171 -9.50 -15.16 13.14
C PHE A 171 -9.36 -13.93 14.02
N TYR A 172 -10.43 -13.14 14.14
CA TYR A 172 -10.59 -12.18 15.23
C TYR A 172 -11.55 -12.77 16.25
N THR A 173 -11.05 -13.12 17.43
CA THR A 173 -11.80 -13.90 18.42
C THR A 173 -11.61 -13.35 19.82
N LYS A 174 -12.62 -13.57 20.67
CA LYS A 174 -12.52 -13.26 22.09
C LYS A 174 -11.44 -14.13 22.75
N ASN A 175 -10.63 -13.52 23.60
CA ASN A 175 -9.63 -14.19 24.42
C ASN A 175 -10.35 -15.09 25.45
N ASN A 176 -9.78 -16.28 25.68
CA ASN A 176 -10.26 -17.23 26.69
C ASN A 176 -9.74 -16.90 28.08
#